data_AF-A0A081A3C8-F1
#
_entry.id   AF-A0A081A3C8-F1
#
_cell.length_a   1.000
_cell.length_b   1.000
_cell.length_c   1.000
_cell.angle_alpha   90.00
_cell.angle_beta   90.00
_cell.angle_gamma   90.00
#
_symmetry.space_group_name_H-M   'P 1'
#
loop_
_entity.id
_entity.type
_entity.pdbx_description
1 polymer ?
#
loop_
_entity_poly.entity_id
_entity_poly.type
_entity_poly.pdbx_seq_one_letter_code
_entity_poly.pdbx_strand_id
1 'polypeptide(L)'
;MMNNDFVDELAKYIRGLEYNGNEALKVHYMVGDAEEAQYNAIQSTLGSDNVLEILICYYHVVANVMKRTKIMEPYFANKVVSDIYDMHFSRSAHECATLARARVAE
;
A
#
# COMPACT_ATOMS: atom_id res chain seq x y z
N MET A 1 11.90 7.08 -5.26
CA MET A 1 12.71 8.04 -4.47
C MET A 1 11.91 9.31 -4.25
N MET A 2 11.03 9.29 -3.25
CA MET A 2 10.46 10.53 -2.71
C MET A 2 11.56 11.27 -1.95
N ASN A 3 11.77 12.54 -2.30
CA ASN A 3 12.65 13.45 -1.56
C ASN A 3 11.97 13.87 -0.24
N ASN A 4 12.78 14.29 0.73
CA ASN A 4 12.34 14.87 2.01
C ASN A 4 11.27 15.98 1.85
N ASP A 5 11.20 16.62 0.68
CA ASP A 5 10.19 17.62 0.33
C ASP A 5 8.74 17.12 0.44
N PHE A 6 8.47 15.84 0.11
CA PHE A 6 7.10 15.29 0.22
C PHE A 6 6.67 15.13 1.68
N VAL A 7 7.63 14.72 2.53
CA VAL A 7 7.41 14.52 3.97
C VAL A 7 7.09 15.85 4.64
N ASP A 8 7.85 16.88 4.31
CA ASP A 8 7.66 18.23 4.85
C ASP A 8 6.32 18.82 4.40
N GLU A 9 5.92 18.62 3.15
CA GLU A 9 4.61 19.08 2.66
C GLU A 9 3.45 18.32 3.28
N LEU A 10 3.57 17.00 3.47
CA LEU A 10 2.54 16.20 4.16
C LEU A 10 2.37 16.66 5.61
N ALA A 11 3.48 16.88 6.32
CA ALA A 11 3.48 17.38 7.70
C ALA A 11 2.86 18.77 7.82
N LYS A 12 3.14 19.68 6.87
CA LYS A 12 2.49 21.01 6.80
C LYS A 12 0.99 20.89 6.58
N TYR A 13 0.55 20.04 5.66
CA TYR A 13 -0.86 19.82 5.39
C TYR A 13 -1.61 19.28 6.62
N ILE A 14 -1.05 18.27 7.29
CA ILE A 14 -1.62 17.67 8.50
C ILE A 14 -1.74 18.72 9.62
N ARG A 15 -0.68 19.46 9.92
CA ARG A 15 -0.71 20.55 10.93
C ARG A 15 -1.72 21.64 10.57
N GLY A 16 -1.89 21.92 9.28
CA GLY A 16 -2.91 22.85 8.78
C GLY A 16 -4.35 22.36 9.03
N LEU A 17 -4.59 21.06 8.98
CA LEU A 17 -5.89 20.47 9.32
C LEU A 17 -6.16 20.53 10.84
N GLU A 18 -5.15 20.23 11.66
CA GLU A 18 -5.24 20.35 13.13
C GLU A 18 -5.52 21.79 13.58
N TYR A 19 -4.96 22.80 12.89
CA TYR A 19 -5.21 24.20 13.25
C TYR A 19 -6.66 24.65 12.97
N ASN A 20 -7.38 23.95 12.09
CA ASN A 20 -8.74 24.28 11.70
C ASN A 20 -9.83 23.54 12.50
N GLY A 21 -9.45 22.60 13.38
CA GLY A 21 -10.37 21.89 14.27
C GLY A 21 -9.80 21.84 15.68
N ASN A 22 -10.61 22.11 16.71
CA ASN A 22 -10.15 22.05 18.12
C ASN A 22 -9.81 20.63 18.62
N GLU A 23 -9.72 19.63 17.73
CA GLU A 23 -9.42 18.23 18.05
C GLU A 23 -8.23 17.75 17.20
N ALA A 24 -7.34 16.99 17.84
CA ALA A 24 -6.18 16.39 17.17
C ALA A 24 -6.62 15.45 16.03
N LEU A 25 -5.96 15.53 14.88
CA LEU A 25 -6.27 14.71 13.72
C LEU A 25 -5.95 13.24 14.02
N LYS A 26 -6.99 12.39 13.99
CA LYS A 26 -6.82 10.95 14.16
C LYS A 26 -6.73 10.23 12.82
N VAL A 27 -5.54 9.72 12.50
CA VAL A 27 -5.29 8.96 11.27
C VAL A 27 -5.15 7.48 11.63
N HIS A 28 -6.10 6.68 11.18
CA HIS A 28 -6.11 5.23 11.44
C HIS A 28 -5.42 4.40 10.36
N TYR A 29 -5.56 4.82 9.10
CA TYR A 29 -5.05 4.08 7.95
C TYR A 29 -4.31 5.03 7.01
N MET A 30 -3.16 4.59 6.52
CA MET A 30 -2.43 5.23 5.44
C MET A 30 -2.15 4.20 4.37
N VAL A 31 -2.40 4.56 3.10
CA VAL A 31 -2.17 3.67 1.96
C VAL A 31 -1.08 4.29 1.09
N GLY A 32 0.10 3.66 1.03
CA GLY A 32 1.30 4.21 0.40
C GLY A 32 2.02 3.21 -0.50
N ASP A 33 3.16 3.60 -1.05
CA ASP A 33 4.07 2.62 -1.63
C ASP A 33 4.83 1.89 -0.51
N ALA A 34 5.36 0.70 -0.80
CA ALA A 34 6.17 -0.07 0.15
C ALA A 34 7.61 0.47 0.25
N GLU A 35 7.79 1.80 0.26
CA GLU A 35 9.09 2.46 0.42
C GLU A 35 9.34 2.78 1.90
N GLU A 36 10.50 2.35 2.41
CA GLU A 36 10.93 2.56 3.80
C GLU A 36 10.98 4.04 4.21
N ALA A 37 11.37 4.92 3.28
CA ALA A 37 11.39 6.37 3.51
C ALA A 37 9.97 6.93 3.77
N GLN A 38 8.95 6.43 3.06
CA GLN A 38 7.56 6.84 3.29
C GLN A 38 7.10 6.32 4.66
N TYR A 39 7.35 5.06 4.97
CA TYR A 39 7.02 4.48 6.28
C TYR A 39 7.61 5.30 7.44
N ASN A 40 8.92 5.60 7.39
CA ASN A 40 9.60 6.32 8.46
C ASN A 40 9.08 7.76 8.61
N ALA A 41 8.83 8.45 7.50
CA ALA A 41 8.27 9.80 7.48
C ALA A 41 6.87 9.88 8.09
N ILE A 42 6.04 8.90 7.76
CA ILE A 42 4.67 8.81 8.26
C ILE A 42 4.67 8.49 9.75
N GLN A 43 5.48 7.50 10.16
CA GLN A 43 5.60 7.12 11.56
C GLN A 43 6.11 8.28 12.43
N SER A 44 7.07 9.07 11.94
CA SER A 44 7.61 10.23 12.67
C SER A 44 6.64 11.41 12.76
N THR A 45 5.73 11.54 11.78
CA THR A 45 4.78 12.67 11.72
C THR A 45 3.46 12.37 12.40
N LEU A 46 2.95 11.14 12.29
CA LEU A 46 1.59 10.77 12.71
C LEU A 46 1.56 9.69 13.80
N GLY A 47 2.63 8.92 13.97
CA GLY A 47 2.63 7.70 14.78
C GLY A 47 2.71 7.91 16.30
N SER A 48 3.02 9.11 16.79
CA SER A 48 3.07 9.41 18.23
C SER A 48 1.69 9.42 18.88
N ASP A 49 0.68 9.91 18.14
CA ASP A 49 -0.66 10.18 18.66
C ASP A 49 -1.73 9.26 18.04
N ASN A 50 -1.32 8.38 17.11
CA ASN A 50 -2.20 7.47 16.40
C ASN A 50 -1.71 6.02 16.43
N VAL A 51 -2.65 5.08 16.55
CA VAL A 51 -2.43 3.69 16.17
C VAL A 51 -2.61 3.62 14.66
N LEU A 52 -1.52 3.88 13.94
CA LEU A 52 -1.53 3.97 12.49
C LEU A 52 -1.23 2.61 11.84
N GLU A 53 -2.13 2.15 10.99
CA GLU A 53 -1.90 1.01 10.11
C GLU A 53 -1.48 1.49 8.71
N ILE A 54 -0.24 1.18 8.34
CA ILE A 54 0.31 1.52 7.01
C ILE A 54 0.10 0.32 6.09
N LEU A 55 -0.73 0.52 5.07
CA LEU A 55 -1.10 -0.45 4.08
C LEU A 55 -0.40 -0.14 2.75
N ILE A 56 -0.11 -1.18 1.97
CA ILE A 56 0.43 -1.01 0.62
C ILE A 56 -0.73 -0.75 -0.33
N CYS A 57 -0.61 0.28 -1.16
CA CYS A 57 -1.60 0.62 -2.17
C CYS A 57 -1.72 -0.47 -3.23
N TYR A 58 -2.93 -1.03 -3.37
CA TYR A 58 -3.23 -2.03 -4.40
C TYR A 58 -2.87 -1.54 -5.81
N TYR A 59 -3.18 -0.29 -6.16
CA TYR A 59 -2.85 0.26 -7.47
C TYR A 59 -1.33 0.34 -7.71
N HIS A 60 -0.53 0.65 -6.69
CA HIS A 60 0.93 0.61 -6.81
C HIS A 60 1.44 -0.82 -7.02
N VAL A 61 0.87 -1.80 -6.31
CA VAL A 61 1.17 -3.22 -6.54
C VAL A 61 0.86 -3.62 -7.97
N VAL A 62 -0.35 -3.34 -8.47
CA VAL A 62 -0.74 -3.67 -9.85
C VAL A 62 0.15 -2.96 -10.87
N ALA A 63 0.45 -1.67 -10.69
CA ALA A 63 1.34 -0.94 -11.59
C ALA A 63 2.75 -1.56 -11.66
N ASN A 64 3.31 -1.95 -10.51
CA ASN A 64 4.60 -2.60 -10.43
C ASN A 64 4.59 -4.01 -11.03
N VAL A 65 3.52 -4.79 -10.80
CA VAL A 65 3.31 -6.10 -11.41
C VAL A 65 3.24 -5.97 -12.93
N MET A 66 2.37 -5.10 -13.44
CA MET A 66 2.21 -4.87 -14.89
C MET A 66 3.49 -4.38 -15.56
N LYS A 67 4.33 -3.60 -14.85
CA LYS A 67 5.64 -3.19 -15.37
C LYS A 67 6.59 -4.39 -15.51
N ARG A 68 6.61 -5.30 -14.53
CA ARG A 68 7.50 -6.48 -14.52
C ARG A 68 7.03 -7.57 -15.47
N THR A 69 5.72 -7.73 -15.66
CA THR A 69 5.17 -8.77 -16.57
C THR A 69 5.37 -8.45 -18.05
N LYS A 70 5.71 -7.21 -18.42
CA LYS A 70 6.01 -6.81 -19.82
C LYS A 70 7.15 -7.59 -20.47
N ILE A 71 8.11 -8.07 -19.68
CA ILE A 71 9.26 -8.83 -20.18
C ILE A 71 9.09 -10.35 -20.02
N MET A 72 7.95 -10.78 -19.48
CA MET A 72 7.65 -12.18 -19.26
C MET A 72 6.98 -12.79 -20.50
N GLU A 73 7.09 -14.11 -20.63
CA GLU A 73 6.28 -14.83 -21.62
C GLU A 73 4.79 -14.68 -21.26
N PRO A 74 3.89 -14.51 -22.27
CA PRO A 74 2.50 -14.16 -22.06
C PRO A 74 1.72 -15.06 -21.09
N TYR A 75 1.94 -16.37 -21.12
CA TYR A 75 1.26 -17.28 -20.21
C TYR A 75 1.62 -16.98 -18.75
N PHE A 76 2.92 -16.84 -18.44
CA PHE A 76 3.35 -16.50 -17.08
C PHE A 76 2.93 -15.09 -16.66
N ALA A 77 2.96 -14.12 -17.58
CA ALA A 77 2.49 -12.76 -17.32
C ALA A 77 1.01 -12.76 -16.89
N ASN A 78 0.16 -13.45 -17.64
CA ASN A 78 -1.27 -13.56 -17.34
C ASN A 78 -1.53 -14.29 -16.03
N LYS A 79 -0.77 -15.36 -15.74
CA LYS A 79 -0.88 -16.09 -14.47
C LYS A 79 -0.60 -15.18 -13.27
N VAL A 80 0.53 -14.45 -13.29
CA VAL A 80 0.90 -13.53 -12.19
C VAL A 80 -0.16 -12.45 -11.99
N VAL A 81 -0.68 -11.86 -13.08
CA VAL A 81 -1.71 -10.82 -12.97
C VAL A 81 -3.01 -11.41 -12.37
N SER A 82 -3.43 -12.58 -12.82
CA SER A 82 -4.60 -13.26 -12.27
C SER A 82 -4.45 -13.58 -10.78
N ASP A 83 -3.28 -14.04 -10.35
CA ASP A 83 -3.02 -14.37 -8.94
C ASP A 83 -3.11 -13.13 -8.03
N ILE A 84 -2.67 -11.97 -8.52
CA ILE A 84 -2.79 -10.69 -7.81
C ILE A 84 -4.25 -10.25 -7.66
N TYR A 85 -5.08 -10.46 -8.69
CA TYR A 85 -6.51 -10.19 -8.61
C TYR A 85 -7.22 -11.12 -7.62
N ASP A 86 -6.91 -12.41 -7.64
CA ASP A 86 -7.46 -13.37 -6.69
C ASP A 86 -7.12 -13.00 -5.23
N MET A 87 -5.87 -12.59 -5.00
CA MET A 87 -5.43 -12.10 -3.69
C MET A 87 -6.22 -10.87 -3.25
N HIS A 88 -6.44 -9.91 -4.15
CA HIS A 88 -7.16 -8.66 -3.83
C HIS A 88 -8.64 -8.87 -3.52
N PHE A 89 -9.30 -9.77 -4.24
CA PHE A 89 -10.73 -10.04 -4.08
C PHE A 89 -11.05 -11.14 -3.06
N SER A 90 -10.04 -11.75 -2.47
CA SER A 90 -10.22 -12.69 -1.36
C SER A 90 -10.81 -11.98 -0.14
N ARG A 91 -11.86 -12.56 0.47
CA ARG A 91 -12.51 -12.02 1.67
C ARG A 91 -11.75 -12.33 2.95
N SER A 92 -10.74 -13.20 2.88
CA SER A 92 -9.88 -13.54 4.01
C SER A 92 -8.53 -14.07 3.55
N ALA A 93 -7.54 -14.03 4.45
CA ALA A 93 -6.25 -14.66 4.22
C ALA A 93 -6.37 -16.18 3.96
N HIS A 94 -7.37 -16.84 4.56
CA HIS A 94 -7.64 -18.26 4.32
C HIS A 94 -8.14 -18.54 2.89
N GLU A 95 -9.07 -17.72 2.39
CA GLU A 95 -9.58 -17.81 1.02
C GLU A 95 -8.43 -17.55 0.01
N CYS A 96 -7.62 -16.52 0.25
CA CYS A 96 -6.43 -16.24 -0.57
C CYS A 96 -5.46 -17.44 -0.60
N ALA A 97 -5.15 -18.02 0.56
CA ALA A 97 -4.24 -19.17 0.64
C ALA A 97 -4.81 -20.41 -0.07
N THR A 98 -6.14 -20.56 -0.10
CA THR A 98 -6.81 -21.67 -0.77
C THR A 98 -6.75 -21.51 -2.29
N LEU A 99 -7.04 -20.30 -2.81
CA LEU A 99 -6.91 -19.98 -4.24
C LEU A 99 -5.47 -20.16 -4.73
N ALA A 100 -4.49 -19.68 -3.96
CA ALA A 100 -3.07 -19.83 -4.30
C ALA A 100 -2.66 -21.32 -4.40
N ARG A 101 -3.16 -22.18 -3.51
CA ARG A 101 -2.87 -23.63 -3.55
C ARG A 101 -3.52 -24.33 -4.73
N ALA A 102 -4.75 -23.95 -5.09
CA ALA A 102 -5.45 -24.53 -6.23
C ALA A 102 -4.68 -24.31 -7.55
N ARG A 103 -4.12 -23.11 -7.75
CA ARG A 103 -3.36 -22.73 -8.96
C ARG A 103 -1.96 -23.32 -9.08
N VAL A 104 -1.43 -23.91 -8.02
CA VAL A 104 -0.16 -24.66 -8.07
C VAL A 104 -0.39 -26.10 -8.56
N ALA A 105 -1.63 -26.59 -8.46
CA ALA A 105 -2.00 -27.93 -8.91
C ALA A 105 -2.39 -28.00 -10.41
N GLU A 106 -2.46 -26.84 -11.09
CA GLU A 106 -2.69 -26.67 -12.54
C GLU A 106 -1.37 -26.53 -13.31
#